data_AF-H0TTK0-F1
#
_entry.id   AF-H0TTK0-F1
#
_cell.length_a   1.000
_cell.length_b   1.000
_cell.length_c   1.000
_cell.angle_alpha   90.00
_cell.angle_beta   90.00
_cell.angle_gamma   90.00
#
_symmetry.space_group_name_H-M   'P 1'
#
loop_
_entity.id
_entity.type
_entity.pdbx_description
1 polymer ?
#
loop_
_entity_poly.entity_id
_entity_poly.type
_entity_poly.pdbx_seq_one_letter_code
_entity_poly.pdbx_strand_id
1 'polypeptide(L)'
;MPEVAPELSFNYLGQLDGAGGEGGLRFAAEDVGVQQDGRNTRAHLIDVSAYVRDGRLQLQWFFSADLHEAATITALAEDHVAALRALIAHCASSEGGLTPSDVPLAGLGQDELDRVVAAIGGRRQVEDIYPLSPTQQGMLFHSLYEPDSAVYVISLACRLEGALDADAFAQAWQLAVARHAVLRSAFVGQDLAVPLQVVLREVVLPFMREDWRDLPLAEQERRLADLQQAERLRGFDFARPPLMRLCLIRTGERDYRLLWNSHHILFDGWSIPLLLDEVFAAYVALSRREAPQLSPVRPFRDYIAWLQRQDMAVAEAHWRKRLAGFEAPSSLGLGRPTVSAEHDDGDRYAEHARELALREIEGFARRHRLTINTVVQGAWALLLGRYGDSDDVVFGVTVSGRSG
;
A
#
# COMPACT_ATOMS: atom_id res chain seq x y z
N MET A 1 -27.09 -40.51 14.88
CA MET A 1 -27.29 -39.85 16.18
C MET A 1 -28.63 -39.13 16.10
N PRO A 2 -29.47 -39.13 17.15
CA PRO A 2 -30.67 -38.29 17.12
C PRO A 2 -30.23 -36.83 16.96
N GLU A 3 -30.87 -36.13 16.04
CA GLU A 3 -30.62 -34.71 15.75
C GLU A 3 -30.98 -33.92 17.01
N VAL A 4 -29.99 -33.28 17.63
CA VAL A 4 -30.21 -32.43 18.81
C VAL A 4 -30.86 -31.15 18.28
N ALA A 5 -32.18 -31.09 18.36
CA ALA A 5 -32.92 -29.87 18.03
C ALA A 5 -32.52 -28.77 19.03
N PRO A 6 -32.17 -27.56 18.55
CA PRO A 6 -31.76 -26.49 19.44
C PRO A 6 -32.92 -26.10 20.36
N GLU A 7 -32.67 -26.05 21.66
CA GLU A 7 -33.68 -25.70 22.67
C GLU A 7 -34.02 -24.19 22.68
N LEU A 8 -33.16 -23.37 22.10
CA LEU A 8 -33.30 -21.91 21.98
C LEU A 8 -33.25 -21.47 20.52
N SER A 9 -34.17 -20.59 20.15
CA SER A 9 -34.22 -19.89 18.87
C SER A 9 -33.95 -18.40 19.07
N PHE A 10 -33.15 -17.80 18.20
CA PHE A 10 -32.94 -16.36 18.12
C PHE A 10 -33.14 -15.89 16.69
N ASN A 11 -34.01 -14.90 16.51
CA ASN A 11 -34.33 -14.33 15.21
C ASN A 11 -34.24 -12.79 15.26
N TYR A 12 -33.57 -12.18 14.27
CA TYR A 12 -33.52 -10.73 14.11
C TYR A 12 -34.28 -10.33 12.84
N LEU A 13 -35.42 -9.66 13.05
CA LEU A 13 -36.35 -9.27 11.99
C LEU A 13 -35.94 -7.98 11.26
N GLY A 14 -34.85 -7.35 11.66
CA GLY A 14 -34.35 -6.10 11.08
C GLY A 14 -34.99 -4.84 11.67
N GLN A 15 -34.92 -3.75 10.90
CA GLN A 15 -35.43 -2.43 11.30
C GLN A 15 -36.76 -2.13 10.63
N LEU A 16 -37.79 -1.90 11.44
CA LEU A 16 -39.17 -1.70 10.99
C LEU A 16 -39.51 -0.23 10.69
N ASP A 17 -38.60 0.70 11.00
CA ASP A 17 -38.76 2.14 10.81
C ASP A 17 -38.81 2.58 9.34
N GLY A 18 -38.36 1.72 8.42
CA GLY A 18 -38.24 2.04 6.98
C GLY A 18 -39.47 1.73 6.13
N ALA A 19 -40.53 1.13 6.68
CA ALA A 19 -41.64 0.60 5.87
C ALA A 19 -42.75 1.63 5.52
N GLY A 20 -42.66 2.88 5.98
CA GLY A 20 -43.72 3.88 5.79
C GLY A 20 -43.19 5.26 5.41
N GLY A 21 -42.95 5.51 4.12
CA GLY A 21 -42.90 6.88 3.59
C GLY A 21 -44.24 7.61 3.79
N GLU A 22 -44.25 8.94 3.63
CA GLU A 22 -45.47 9.75 3.73
C GLU A 22 -46.57 9.21 2.78
N GLY A 23 -47.54 8.48 3.35
CA GLY A 23 -48.65 7.83 2.64
C GLY A 23 -48.68 6.31 2.66
N GLY A 24 -47.67 5.63 3.23
CA GLY A 24 -47.61 4.17 3.34
C GLY A 24 -48.46 3.57 4.47
N LEU A 25 -48.79 2.28 4.34
CA LEU A 25 -49.40 1.45 5.39
C LEU A 25 -48.57 1.57 6.67
N ARG A 26 -49.25 1.76 7.81
CA ARG A 26 -48.62 1.90 9.13
C ARG A 26 -49.05 0.74 10.00
N PHE A 27 -48.18 0.32 10.92
CA PHE A 27 -48.60 -0.59 11.98
C PHE A 27 -49.68 0.09 12.84
N ALA A 28 -50.79 -0.60 13.05
CA ALA A 28 -51.83 -0.13 13.97
C ALA A 28 -51.24 -0.03 15.39
N ALA A 29 -51.60 1.02 16.12
CA ALA A 29 -51.16 1.25 17.51
C ALA A 29 -52.09 0.57 18.54
N GLU A 30 -53.16 -0.05 18.07
CA GLU A 30 -54.17 -0.71 18.88
C GLU A 30 -53.66 -2.06 19.38
N ASP A 31 -54.11 -2.46 20.57
CA ASP A 31 -53.83 -3.79 21.09
C ASP A 31 -54.51 -4.83 20.19
N VAL A 32 -53.69 -5.65 19.54
CA VAL A 32 -54.12 -6.73 18.65
C VAL A 32 -54.46 -8.01 19.42
N GLY A 33 -54.35 -7.98 20.75
CA GLY A 33 -54.55 -9.13 21.63
C GLY A 33 -53.48 -10.19 21.44
N VAL A 34 -53.74 -11.37 22.01
CA VAL A 34 -52.79 -12.48 21.96
C VAL A 34 -52.62 -12.96 20.51
N GLN A 35 -51.42 -12.77 19.97
CA GLN A 35 -51.07 -13.12 18.59
C GLN A 35 -50.88 -14.62 18.36
N GLN A 36 -50.87 -15.43 19.41
CA GLN A 36 -50.63 -16.87 19.36
C GLN A 36 -51.61 -17.62 20.29
N ASP A 37 -52.16 -18.75 19.83
CA ASP A 37 -52.99 -19.62 20.67
C ASP A 37 -52.12 -20.26 21.78
N GLY A 38 -52.60 -20.28 23.02
CA GLY A 38 -51.89 -20.91 24.15
C GLY A 38 -51.70 -22.42 24.02
N ARG A 39 -52.37 -23.07 23.06
CA ARG A 39 -52.23 -24.50 22.73
C ARG A 39 -51.26 -24.76 21.57
N ASN A 40 -50.60 -23.72 21.06
CA ASN A 40 -49.69 -23.87 19.94
C ASN A 40 -48.48 -24.75 20.31
N THR A 41 -48.12 -25.69 19.43
CA THR A 41 -46.95 -26.56 19.62
C THR A 41 -45.68 -25.78 19.30
N ARG A 42 -44.80 -25.63 20.28
CA ARG A 42 -43.55 -24.88 20.14
C ARG A 42 -42.43 -25.78 19.62
N ALA A 43 -41.66 -25.28 18.66
CA ALA A 43 -40.47 -25.97 18.15
C ALA A 43 -39.25 -25.84 19.07
N HIS A 44 -39.21 -24.77 19.89
CA HIS A 44 -38.12 -24.44 20.80
C HIS A 44 -38.68 -24.12 22.20
N LEU A 45 -37.91 -24.42 23.24
CA LEU A 45 -38.28 -24.12 24.64
C LEU A 45 -38.38 -22.61 24.84
N ILE A 46 -37.38 -21.87 24.32
CA ILE A 46 -37.32 -20.41 24.32
C ILE A 46 -37.17 -19.91 22.89
N ASP A 47 -37.99 -18.92 22.51
CA ASP A 47 -37.85 -18.19 21.25
C ASP A 47 -37.65 -16.71 21.53
N VAL A 48 -36.59 -16.13 20.98
CA VAL A 48 -36.25 -14.72 21.13
C VAL A 48 -36.33 -14.05 19.76
N SER A 49 -37.24 -13.09 19.62
CA SER A 49 -37.37 -12.28 18.42
C SER A 49 -36.94 -10.85 18.70
N ALA A 50 -36.05 -10.34 17.87
CA ALA A 50 -35.46 -9.01 17.98
C ALA A 50 -35.84 -8.14 16.77
N TYR A 51 -36.16 -6.87 17.00
CA TYR A 51 -36.39 -5.89 15.92
C TYR A 51 -36.09 -4.47 16.39
N VAL A 52 -35.82 -3.56 15.46
CA VAL A 52 -35.64 -2.13 15.76
C VAL A 52 -36.89 -1.37 15.36
N ARG A 53 -37.46 -0.62 16.32
CA ARG A 53 -38.59 0.28 16.12
C ARG A 53 -38.38 1.59 16.87
N ASP A 54 -38.69 2.71 16.22
CA ASP A 54 -38.47 4.08 16.68
C ASP A 54 -37.02 4.30 17.17
N GLY A 55 -36.05 3.73 16.43
CA GLY A 55 -34.62 3.78 16.78
C GLY A 55 -34.24 3.00 18.05
N ARG A 56 -35.11 2.12 18.57
CA ARG A 56 -34.87 1.31 19.76
C ARG A 56 -34.94 -0.18 19.43
N LEU A 57 -33.97 -0.95 19.90
CA LEU A 57 -34.01 -2.41 19.86
C LEU A 57 -35.09 -2.92 20.84
N GLN A 58 -35.98 -3.76 20.35
CA GLN A 58 -36.97 -4.49 21.14
C GLN A 58 -36.68 -5.98 21.05
N LEU A 59 -36.75 -6.66 22.20
CA LEU A 59 -36.56 -8.10 22.34
C LEU A 59 -37.85 -8.69 22.91
N GLN A 60 -38.41 -9.67 22.22
CA GLN A 60 -39.57 -10.43 22.67
C GLN A 60 -39.14 -11.85 23.00
N TRP A 61 -39.42 -12.27 24.22
CA TRP A 61 -39.11 -13.60 24.73
C TRP A 61 -40.39 -14.40 24.86
N PHE A 62 -40.47 -15.50 24.14
CA PHE A 62 -41.58 -16.43 24.19
C PHE A 62 -41.13 -17.71 24.90
N PHE A 63 -41.90 -18.18 25.87
CA PHE A 63 -41.62 -19.39 26.65
C PHE A 63 -42.91 -20.06 27.12
N SER A 64 -42.82 -21.30 27.61
CA SER A 64 -43.94 -21.99 28.26
C SER A 64 -43.91 -21.78 29.77
N ALA A 65 -45.01 -21.29 30.35
CA ALA A 65 -45.16 -21.14 31.80
C ALA A 65 -45.22 -22.49 32.55
N ASP A 66 -45.50 -23.59 31.84
CA ASP A 66 -45.49 -24.94 32.41
C ASP A 66 -44.07 -25.49 32.58
N LEU A 67 -43.08 -24.91 31.88
CA LEU A 67 -41.69 -25.36 31.86
C LEU A 67 -40.72 -24.38 32.51
N HIS A 68 -41.03 -23.08 32.48
CA HIS A 68 -40.17 -22.03 33.01
C HIS A 68 -40.94 -21.05 33.89
N GLU A 69 -40.32 -20.65 34.99
CA GLU A 69 -40.82 -19.56 35.82
C GLU A 69 -40.62 -18.23 35.11
N ALA A 70 -41.67 -17.40 35.07
CA ALA A 70 -41.61 -16.09 34.43
C ALA A 70 -40.50 -15.19 35.03
N ALA A 71 -40.24 -15.31 36.34
CA ALA A 71 -39.17 -14.59 37.02
C ALA A 71 -37.79 -14.94 36.46
N THR A 72 -37.52 -16.22 36.18
CA THR A 72 -36.26 -16.68 35.59
C THR A 72 -36.06 -16.14 34.17
N ILE A 73 -37.10 -16.18 33.33
CA ILE A 73 -37.01 -15.66 31.95
C ILE A 73 -36.85 -14.14 31.95
N THR A 74 -37.49 -13.45 32.89
CA THR A 74 -37.33 -11.99 33.07
C THR A 74 -35.89 -11.65 33.44
N ALA A 75 -35.32 -12.34 34.44
CA ALA A 75 -33.92 -12.14 34.82
C ALA A 75 -32.96 -12.41 33.65
N LEU A 76 -33.19 -13.48 32.88
CA LEU A 76 -32.38 -13.78 31.70
C LEU A 76 -32.48 -12.70 30.62
N ALA A 77 -33.67 -12.14 30.39
CA ALA A 77 -33.88 -11.05 29.45
C ALA A 77 -33.18 -9.76 29.91
N GLU A 78 -33.23 -9.46 31.21
CA GLU A 78 -32.53 -8.32 31.81
C GLU A 78 -31.00 -8.48 31.71
N ASP A 79 -30.48 -9.68 32.01
CA ASP A 79 -29.06 -10.01 31.87
C ASP A 79 -28.60 -9.91 30.40
N HIS A 80 -29.42 -10.35 29.45
CA HIS A 80 -29.15 -10.19 28.03
C HIS A 80 -29.02 -8.70 27.66
N VAL A 81 -29.95 -7.85 28.11
CA VAL A 81 -29.89 -6.41 27.86
C VAL A 81 -28.67 -5.78 28.54
N ALA A 82 -28.33 -6.20 29.76
CA ALA A 82 -27.14 -5.74 30.46
C ALA A 82 -25.86 -6.12 29.71
N ALA A 83 -25.76 -7.37 29.23
CA ALA A 83 -24.64 -7.84 28.42
C ALA A 83 -24.52 -7.07 27.10
N LEU A 84 -25.62 -6.82 26.40
CA LEU A 84 -25.63 -5.99 25.19
C LEU A 84 -25.13 -4.57 25.48
N ARG A 85 -25.60 -3.95 26.57
CA ARG A 85 -25.13 -2.61 26.98
C ARG A 85 -23.64 -2.61 27.32
N ALA A 86 -23.16 -3.63 28.02
CA ALA A 86 -21.75 -3.78 28.34
C ALA A 86 -20.90 -3.93 27.07
N LEU A 87 -21.37 -4.72 26.09
CA LEU A 87 -20.71 -4.89 24.80
C LEU A 87 -20.69 -3.58 24.00
N ILE A 88 -21.81 -2.85 23.94
CA ILE A 88 -21.88 -1.53 23.29
C ILE A 88 -20.93 -0.55 23.98
N ALA A 89 -20.92 -0.50 25.32
CA ALA A 89 -20.01 0.37 26.07
C ALA A 89 -18.55 0.00 25.80
N HIS A 90 -18.22 -1.30 25.77
CA HIS A 90 -16.90 -1.78 25.40
C HIS A 90 -16.52 -1.33 23.98
N CYS A 91 -17.36 -1.58 22.97
CA CYS A 91 -17.13 -1.16 21.59
C CYS A 91 -17.02 0.36 21.43
N ALA A 92 -17.76 1.15 22.21
CA ALA A 92 -17.69 2.60 22.19
C ALA A 92 -16.43 3.15 22.89
N SER A 93 -15.89 2.42 23.87
CA SER A 93 -14.67 2.79 24.61
C SER A 93 -13.38 2.22 24.00
N SER A 94 -13.50 1.15 23.23
CA SER A 94 -12.41 0.47 22.52
C SER A 94 -12.13 1.16 21.19
N GLU A 95 -10.88 1.11 20.71
CA GLU A 95 -10.57 1.52 19.34
C GLU A 95 -11.14 0.55 18.29
N GLY A 96 -11.72 -0.57 18.73
CA GLY A 96 -12.00 -1.73 17.89
C GLY A 96 -10.72 -2.49 17.52
N GLY A 97 -10.86 -3.77 17.19
CA GLY A 97 -9.78 -4.57 16.61
C GLY A 97 -9.95 -4.68 15.10
N LEU A 98 -8.85 -4.93 14.37
CA LEU A 98 -8.97 -5.61 13.09
C LEU A 98 -9.18 -7.09 13.38
N THR A 99 -10.03 -7.73 12.59
CA THR A 99 -10.09 -9.19 12.49
C THR A 99 -9.39 -9.63 11.19
N PRO A 100 -8.92 -10.89 11.09
CA PRO A 100 -8.36 -11.40 9.83
C PRO A 100 -9.29 -11.25 8.61
N SER A 101 -10.60 -11.16 8.84
CA SER A 101 -11.59 -10.94 7.77
C SER A 101 -11.55 -9.52 7.20
N ASP A 102 -11.07 -8.54 7.96
CA ASP A 102 -10.92 -7.16 7.51
C ASP A 102 -9.69 -6.98 6.59
N VAL A 103 -8.69 -7.85 6.71
CA VAL A 103 -7.42 -7.82 5.95
C VAL A 103 -7.08 -9.20 5.38
N PRO A 104 -7.93 -9.77 4.50
CA PRO A 104 -7.85 -11.17 4.10
C PRO A 104 -6.57 -11.54 3.34
N LEU A 105 -5.87 -10.57 2.75
CA LEU A 105 -4.62 -10.80 2.03
C LEU A 105 -3.43 -11.00 2.98
N ALA A 106 -3.50 -10.50 4.22
CA ALA A 106 -2.40 -10.53 5.19
C ALA A 106 -2.03 -11.94 5.64
N GLY A 107 -3.00 -12.88 5.63
CA GLY A 107 -2.77 -14.27 6.01
C GLY A 107 -2.42 -14.46 7.50
N LEU A 108 -2.77 -13.51 8.36
CA LEU A 108 -2.44 -13.51 9.79
C LEU A 108 -3.52 -14.18 10.64
N GLY A 109 -3.09 -14.82 11.73
CA GLY A 109 -3.96 -15.11 12.86
C GLY A 109 -4.31 -13.84 13.67
N GLN A 110 -5.32 -13.93 14.55
CA GLN A 110 -5.75 -12.78 15.37
C GLN A 110 -4.61 -12.22 16.24
N ASP A 111 -3.84 -13.09 16.91
CA ASP A 111 -2.74 -12.65 17.79
C ASP A 111 -1.62 -11.93 17.02
N GLU A 112 -1.28 -12.39 15.81
CA GLU A 112 -0.28 -11.76 14.96
C GLU A 112 -0.77 -10.41 14.45
N LEU A 113 -2.03 -10.34 14.04
CA LEU A 113 -2.69 -9.13 13.59
C LEU A 113 -2.69 -8.07 14.70
N ASP A 114 -3.05 -8.45 15.92
CA ASP A 114 -3.07 -7.54 17.06
C ASP A 114 -1.68 -6.98 17.38
N ARG A 115 -0.62 -7.82 17.28
CA ARG A 115 0.77 -7.36 17.42
C ARG A 115 1.18 -6.36 16.34
N VAL A 116 0.85 -6.64 15.08
CA VAL A 116 1.16 -5.75 13.94
C VAL A 116 0.43 -4.42 14.10
N VAL A 117 -0.86 -4.44 14.43
CA VAL A 117 -1.67 -3.24 14.64
C VAL A 117 -1.15 -2.42 15.82
N ALA A 118 -0.77 -3.07 16.91
CA ALA A 118 -0.17 -2.39 18.07
C ALA A 118 1.16 -1.72 17.72
N ALA A 119 2.02 -2.38 16.93
CA ALA A 119 3.32 -1.83 16.51
C ALA A 119 3.18 -0.57 15.63
N ILE A 120 2.08 -0.45 14.87
CA ILE A 120 1.74 0.71 14.04
C ILE A 120 1.00 1.80 14.84
N GLY A 121 0.73 1.57 16.12
CA GLY A 121 0.09 2.54 17.01
C GLY A 121 -1.44 2.54 16.93
N GLY A 122 -2.04 1.38 16.65
CA GLY A 122 -3.47 1.12 16.84
C GLY A 122 -4.31 1.03 15.56
N ARG A 123 -5.52 0.49 15.70
CA ARG A 123 -6.47 0.23 14.61
C ARG A 123 -6.77 1.48 13.79
N ARG A 124 -6.85 2.63 14.46
CA ARG A 124 -7.21 3.91 13.84
C ARG A 124 -6.21 4.37 12.79
N GLN A 125 -4.95 3.98 12.92
CA GLN A 125 -3.93 4.33 11.94
C GLN A 125 -3.98 3.46 10.71
N VAL A 126 -4.45 2.22 10.81
CA VAL A 126 -4.39 1.23 9.73
C VAL A 126 -5.56 1.39 8.75
N GLU A 127 -5.26 1.47 7.46
CA GLU A 127 -6.21 1.38 6.35
C GLU A 127 -6.33 -0.06 5.85
N ASP A 128 -5.20 -0.72 5.57
CA ASP A 128 -5.15 -2.07 5.00
C ASP A 128 -3.81 -2.76 5.35
N ILE A 129 -3.76 -4.09 5.25
CA ILE A 129 -2.56 -4.92 5.50
C ILE A 129 -2.49 -6.04 4.46
N TYR A 130 -1.34 -6.19 3.81
CA TYR A 130 -1.11 -7.27 2.82
C TYR A 130 0.39 -7.55 2.66
N PRO A 131 0.79 -8.73 2.15
CA PRO A 131 2.20 -9.06 1.98
C PRO A 131 2.86 -8.25 0.87
N LEU A 132 4.19 -8.16 0.95
CA LEU A 132 5.03 -7.55 -0.09
C LEU A 132 5.05 -8.43 -1.33
N SER A 133 5.19 -7.80 -2.50
CA SER A 133 5.60 -8.52 -3.71
C SER A 133 7.04 -9.08 -3.56
N PRO A 134 7.42 -10.16 -4.28
CA PRO A 134 8.78 -10.72 -4.21
C PRO A 134 9.88 -9.69 -4.47
N THR A 135 9.65 -8.73 -5.37
CA THR A 135 10.59 -7.64 -5.63
C THR A 135 10.74 -6.72 -4.41
N GLN A 136 9.63 -6.33 -3.77
CA GLN A 136 9.69 -5.54 -2.54
C GLN A 136 10.35 -6.32 -1.40
N GLN A 137 10.12 -7.64 -1.29
CA GLN A 137 10.77 -8.49 -0.29
C GLN A 137 12.29 -8.52 -0.48
N GLY A 138 12.77 -8.69 -1.72
CA GLY A 138 14.20 -8.65 -2.03
C GLY A 138 14.83 -7.30 -1.72
N MET A 139 14.17 -6.20 -2.07
CA MET A 139 14.63 -4.85 -1.72
C MET A 139 14.68 -4.63 -0.21
N LEU A 140 13.62 -5.02 0.52
CA LEU A 140 13.57 -4.89 1.97
C LEU A 140 14.71 -5.69 2.62
N PHE A 141 14.93 -6.94 2.19
CA PHE A 141 15.99 -7.78 2.70
C PHE A 141 17.38 -7.16 2.49
N HIS A 142 17.69 -6.69 1.27
CA HIS A 142 18.97 -6.05 1.00
C HIS A 142 19.17 -4.76 1.81
N SER A 143 18.16 -3.91 1.90
CA SER A 143 18.26 -2.65 2.67
C SER A 143 18.41 -2.89 4.18
N LEU A 144 17.94 -4.01 4.71
CA LEU A 144 18.14 -4.39 6.11
C LEU A 144 19.48 -5.10 6.35
N TYR A 145 19.99 -5.83 5.35
CA TYR A 145 21.27 -6.54 5.41
C TYR A 145 22.47 -5.58 5.28
N GLU A 146 22.34 -4.56 4.42
CA GLU A 146 23.35 -3.51 4.19
C GLU A 146 22.73 -2.13 4.42
N PRO A 147 22.51 -1.70 5.67
CA PRO A 147 21.81 -0.45 5.98
C PRO A 147 22.55 0.82 5.52
N ASP A 148 23.88 0.74 5.37
CA ASP A 148 24.71 1.84 4.86
C ASP A 148 24.70 1.93 3.33
N SER A 149 24.08 0.96 2.65
CA SER A 149 24.00 0.91 1.19
C SER A 149 22.89 1.83 0.66
N ALA A 150 23.29 2.79 -0.18
CA ALA A 150 22.35 3.69 -0.86
C ALA A 150 21.82 3.12 -2.19
N VAL A 151 21.95 1.81 -2.45
CA VAL A 151 21.61 1.19 -3.75
C VAL A 151 20.13 1.34 -4.13
N TYR A 152 19.22 1.34 -3.15
CA TYR A 152 17.78 1.51 -3.36
C TYR A 152 17.27 2.91 -3.00
N VAL A 153 18.17 3.86 -2.71
CA VAL A 153 17.79 5.25 -2.50
C VAL A 153 17.77 5.97 -3.84
N ILE A 154 16.59 6.44 -4.24
CA ILE A 154 16.39 7.27 -5.42
C ILE A 154 16.46 8.72 -5.00
N SER A 155 17.45 9.44 -5.55
CA SER A 155 17.64 10.88 -5.35
C SER A 155 17.45 11.61 -6.67
N LEU A 156 16.39 12.41 -6.77
CA LEU A 156 16.12 13.30 -7.89
C LEU A 156 16.43 14.74 -7.47
N ALA A 157 17.27 15.41 -8.24
CA ALA A 157 17.57 16.83 -8.08
C ALA A 157 17.18 17.58 -9.35
N CYS A 158 16.39 18.64 -9.22
CA CYS A 158 16.04 19.49 -10.37
C CYS A 158 16.05 20.97 -10.02
N ARG A 159 16.25 21.80 -11.06
CA ARG A 159 16.06 23.24 -11.00
C ARG A 159 14.62 23.55 -11.39
N LEU A 160 13.94 24.36 -10.59
CA LEU A 160 12.67 24.96 -10.94
C LEU A 160 12.88 26.47 -11.16
N GLU A 161 12.48 26.96 -12.32
CA GLU A 161 12.58 28.37 -12.68
C GLU A 161 11.17 28.96 -12.80
N GLY A 162 10.94 30.11 -12.16
CA GLY A 162 9.65 30.80 -12.19
C GLY A 162 9.16 31.29 -10.83
N ALA A 163 7.96 31.86 -10.82
CA ALA A 163 7.26 32.21 -9.59
C ALA A 163 6.59 30.95 -9.04
N LEU A 164 7.22 30.32 -8.03
CA LEU A 164 6.71 29.11 -7.40
C LEU A 164 5.94 29.47 -6.12
N ASP A 165 4.65 29.18 -6.11
CA ASP A 165 3.87 29.07 -4.87
C ASP A 165 4.30 27.81 -4.10
N ALA A 166 5.19 27.99 -3.13
CA ALA A 166 5.75 26.88 -2.35
C ALA A 166 4.72 26.20 -1.43
N ASP A 167 3.65 26.89 -1.00
CA ASP A 167 2.60 26.31 -0.17
C ASP A 167 1.70 25.39 -1.01
N ALA A 168 1.27 25.86 -2.17
CA ALA A 168 0.52 25.05 -3.12
C ALA A 168 1.36 23.84 -3.59
N PHE A 169 2.66 24.00 -3.77
CA PHE A 169 3.56 22.91 -4.17
C PHE A 169 3.70 21.84 -3.07
N ALA A 170 3.88 22.24 -1.81
CA ALA A 170 3.90 21.31 -0.69
C ALA A 170 2.56 20.57 -0.52
N GLN A 171 1.43 21.27 -0.67
CA GLN A 171 0.09 20.67 -0.63
C GLN A 171 -0.14 19.69 -1.78
N ALA A 172 0.36 19.97 -2.98
CA ALA A 172 0.25 19.07 -4.12
C ALA A 172 0.96 17.71 -3.86
N TRP A 173 2.15 17.76 -3.28
CA TRP A 173 2.87 16.55 -2.86
C TRP A 173 2.15 15.81 -1.73
N GLN A 174 1.63 16.52 -0.72
CA GLN A 174 0.87 15.92 0.37
C GLN A 174 -0.41 15.24 -0.15
N LEU A 175 -1.07 15.82 -1.16
CA LEU A 175 -2.23 15.22 -1.81
C LEU A 175 -1.85 13.92 -2.53
N ALA A 176 -0.72 13.90 -3.25
CA ALA A 176 -0.24 12.69 -3.90
C ALA A 176 0.06 11.57 -2.88
N VAL A 177 0.68 11.91 -1.75
CA VAL A 177 0.91 10.96 -0.64
C VAL A 177 -0.41 10.43 -0.08
N ALA A 178 -1.40 11.30 0.18
CA ALA A 178 -2.71 10.87 0.68
C ALA A 178 -3.41 9.91 -0.30
N ARG A 179 -3.26 10.16 -1.59
CA ARG A 179 -3.95 9.44 -2.67
C ARG A 179 -3.37 8.06 -2.98
N HIS A 180 -2.06 7.89 -2.86
CA HIS A 180 -1.38 6.63 -3.19
C HIS A 180 -1.04 5.84 -1.94
N ALA A 181 -1.78 4.76 -1.67
CA ALA A 181 -1.61 3.91 -0.49
C ALA A 181 -0.14 3.47 -0.26
N VAL A 182 0.61 3.18 -1.33
CA VAL A 182 2.03 2.79 -1.23
C VAL A 182 2.90 3.87 -0.59
N LEU A 183 2.61 5.16 -0.83
CA LEU A 183 3.36 6.28 -0.26
C LEU A 183 3.09 6.45 1.25
N ARG A 184 2.01 5.85 1.76
CA ARG A 184 1.64 5.82 3.18
C ARG A 184 1.92 4.48 3.86
N SER A 185 2.72 3.62 3.22
CA SER A 185 2.90 2.25 3.67
C SER A 185 4.15 2.07 4.52
N ALA A 186 3.97 1.45 5.68
CA ALA A 186 5.04 0.86 6.48
C ALA A 186 5.33 -0.56 6.02
N PHE A 187 6.55 -1.05 6.24
CA PHE A 187 6.97 -2.41 5.96
C PHE A 187 7.50 -3.05 7.26
N VAL A 188 6.75 -4.01 7.79
CA VAL A 188 6.93 -4.59 9.13
C VAL A 188 6.86 -6.11 9.11
N GLY A 189 7.07 -6.75 10.27
CA GLY A 189 6.92 -8.19 10.41
C GLY A 189 8.11 -8.97 9.85
N GLN A 190 9.33 -8.46 10.04
CA GLN A 190 10.57 -9.14 9.67
C GLN A 190 10.76 -10.47 10.44
N ASP A 191 10.04 -10.64 11.56
CA ASP A 191 9.95 -11.85 12.37
C ASP A 191 8.80 -12.78 11.96
N LEU A 192 7.94 -12.36 11.03
CA LEU A 192 6.87 -13.18 10.46
C LEU A 192 7.38 -14.03 9.30
N ALA A 193 6.58 -15.02 8.91
CA ALA A 193 6.91 -15.87 7.75
C ALA A 193 7.07 -15.06 6.45
N VAL A 194 6.28 -13.99 6.30
CA VAL A 194 6.36 -13.05 5.18
C VAL A 194 6.21 -11.64 5.73
N PRO A 195 7.12 -10.70 5.40
CA PRO A 195 6.95 -9.31 5.81
C PRO A 195 5.69 -8.70 5.18
N LEU A 196 5.14 -7.70 5.85
CA LEU A 196 3.86 -7.09 5.52
C LEU A 196 4.01 -5.62 5.18
N GLN A 197 3.16 -5.18 4.26
CA GLN A 197 2.91 -3.79 3.95
C GLN A 197 1.66 -3.35 4.72
N VAL A 198 1.83 -2.41 5.63
CA VAL A 198 0.72 -1.80 6.39
C VAL A 198 0.46 -0.42 5.84
N VAL A 199 -0.72 -0.21 5.26
CA VAL A 199 -1.14 1.10 4.74
C VAL A 199 -1.68 1.93 5.90
N LEU A 200 -1.09 3.09 6.17
CA LEU A 200 -1.57 4.01 7.21
C LEU A 200 -2.53 5.02 6.61
N ARG A 201 -3.69 5.28 7.23
CA ARG A 201 -4.72 6.22 6.75
C ARG A 201 -4.19 7.61 6.42
N GLU A 202 -3.30 8.13 7.26
CA GLU A 202 -2.73 9.46 7.11
C GLU A 202 -1.25 9.42 7.46
N VAL A 203 -0.43 10.10 6.66
CA VAL A 203 0.98 10.37 6.96
C VAL A 203 1.30 11.78 6.49
N VAL A 204 2.16 12.47 7.23
CA VAL A 204 2.63 13.81 6.85
C VAL A 204 3.94 13.66 6.08
N LEU A 205 4.01 14.29 4.90
CA LEU A 205 5.22 14.31 4.10
C LEU A 205 6.27 15.23 4.71
N PRO A 206 7.49 14.75 5.00
CA PRO A 206 8.61 15.61 5.35
C PRO A 206 8.96 16.52 4.17
N PHE A 207 8.60 17.81 4.29
CA PHE A 207 8.84 18.84 3.29
C PHE A 207 9.63 19.99 3.91
N MET A 208 10.94 20.02 3.65
CA MET A 208 11.85 21.05 4.13
C MET A 208 11.86 22.23 3.16
N ARG A 209 11.92 23.45 3.70
CA ARG A 209 12.04 24.70 2.94
C ARG A 209 13.23 25.48 3.43
N GLU A 210 14.11 25.85 2.52
CA GLU A 210 15.26 26.71 2.81
C GLU A 210 15.30 27.92 1.86
N ASP A 211 15.87 29.02 2.34
CA ASP A 211 16.10 30.23 1.55
C ASP A 211 17.59 30.58 1.60
N TRP A 212 18.24 30.42 0.45
CA TRP A 212 19.68 30.62 0.26
C TRP A 212 19.98 31.83 -0.63
N ARG A 213 18.98 32.68 -0.90
CA ARG A 213 19.13 33.86 -1.78
C ARG A 213 20.27 34.79 -1.36
N ASP A 214 20.52 34.89 -0.05
CA ASP A 214 21.55 35.75 0.52
C ASP A 214 22.94 35.09 0.58
N LEU A 215 23.06 33.82 0.19
CA LEU A 215 24.34 33.11 0.14
C LEU A 215 25.07 33.33 -1.19
N PRO A 216 26.40 33.49 -1.19
CA PRO A 216 27.19 33.49 -2.42
C PRO A 216 26.99 32.19 -3.22
N LEU A 217 27.01 32.26 -4.56
CA LEU A 217 26.76 31.10 -5.42
C LEU A 217 27.65 29.89 -5.08
N ALA A 218 28.95 30.10 -4.88
CA ALA A 218 29.87 29.03 -4.51
C ALA A 218 29.50 28.34 -3.18
N GLU A 219 28.93 29.09 -2.23
CA GLU A 219 28.43 28.54 -0.97
C GLU A 219 27.14 27.75 -1.18
N GLN A 220 26.24 28.24 -2.05
CA GLN A 220 25.02 27.51 -2.42
C GLN A 220 25.34 26.16 -3.05
N GLU A 221 26.31 26.14 -3.99
CA GLU A 221 26.74 24.92 -4.68
C GLU A 221 27.34 23.90 -3.73
N ARG A 222 28.25 24.33 -2.84
CA ARG A 222 28.83 23.45 -1.81
C ARG A 222 27.77 22.88 -0.90
N ARG A 223 26.89 23.72 -0.33
CA ARG A 223 25.81 23.26 0.56
C ARG A 223 24.83 22.33 -0.13
N LEU A 224 24.55 22.56 -1.42
CA LEU A 224 23.70 21.66 -2.19
C LEU A 224 24.32 20.28 -2.31
N ALA A 225 25.62 20.20 -2.62
CA ALA A 225 26.35 18.93 -2.70
C ALA A 225 26.38 18.20 -1.35
N ASP A 226 26.71 18.92 -0.27
CA ASP A 226 26.71 18.37 1.10
C ASP A 226 25.32 17.84 1.49
N LEU A 227 24.27 18.60 1.20
CA LEU A 227 22.89 18.20 1.47
C LEU A 227 22.47 16.98 0.65
N GLN A 228 22.83 16.92 -0.63
CA GLN A 228 22.55 15.77 -1.50
C GLN A 228 23.21 14.49 -0.95
N GLN A 229 24.48 14.59 -0.54
CA GLN A 229 25.20 13.47 0.05
C GLN A 229 24.59 13.05 1.40
N ALA A 230 24.33 14.00 2.28
CA ALA A 230 23.73 13.75 3.59
C ALA A 230 22.35 13.11 3.46
N GLU A 231 21.52 13.61 2.54
CA GLU A 231 20.18 13.07 2.33
C GLU A 231 20.23 11.65 1.76
N ARG A 232 21.16 11.36 0.84
CA ARG A 232 21.39 10.00 0.29
C ARG A 232 21.80 8.99 1.35
N LEU A 233 22.67 9.38 2.29
CA LEU A 233 23.20 8.52 3.34
C LEU A 233 22.27 8.36 4.55
N ARG A 234 21.30 9.27 4.72
CA ARG A 234 20.40 9.27 5.89
C ARG A 234 19.45 8.07 5.96
N GLY A 235 19.27 7.31 4.87
CA GLY A 235 18.44 6.10 4.84
C GLY A 235 16.96 6.35 5.11
N PHE A 236 16.22 5.27 5.41
CA PHE A 236 14.80 5.29 5.77
C PHE A 236 14.47 4.23 6.83
N ASP A 237 13.59 4.56 7.77
CA ASP A 237 13.00 3.59 8.70
C ASP A 237 11.73 3.01 8.06
N PHE A 238 11.79 1.74 7.67
CA PHE A 238 10.70 1.05 6.99
C PHE A 238 9.43 0.94 7.82
N ALA A 239 9.52 1.02 9.15
CA ALA A 239 8.34 1.01 10.02
C ALA A 239 7.65 2.37 10.12
N ARG A 240 8.27 3.45 9.60
CA ARG A 240 7.80 4.83 9.73
C ARG A 240 7.64 5.52 8.38
N PRO A 241 6.48 5.38 7.71
CA PRO A 241 6.21 6.09 6.48
C PRO A 241 6.03 7.60 6.73
N PRO A 242 6.20 8.43 5.67
CA PRO A 242 6.51 8.01 4.31
C PRO A 242 8.01 7.73 4.10
N LEU A 243 8.34 6.75 3.24
CA LEU A 243 9.73 6.47 2.85
C LEU A 243 10.22 7.40 1.74
N MET A 244 9.88 8.69 1.87
CA MET A 244 10.29 9.76 0.98
C MET A 244 10.29 11.10 1.69
N ARG A 245 11.08 12.03 1.18
CA ARG A 245 11.28 13.37 1.74
C ARG A 245 11.68 14.36 0.65
N LEU A 246 11.30 15.62 0.85
CA LEU A 246 11.59 16.70 -0.09
C LEU A 246 12.30 17.85 0.61
N CYS A 247 13.22 18.48 -0.10
CA CYS A 247 13.77 19.78 0.26
C CYS A 247 13.61 20.74 -0.92
N LEU A 248 12.90 21.84 -0.69
CA LEU A 248 12.75 22.93 -1.63
C LEU A 248 13.59 24.12 -1.16
N ILE A 249 14.63 24.43 -1.92
CA ILE A 249 15.58 25.49 -1.61
C ILE A 249 15.38 26.63 -2.59
N ARG A 250 15.13 27.82 -2.09
CA ARG A 250 15.09 29.04 -2.91
C ARG A 250 16.51 29.60 -3.04
N THR A 251 17.06 29.61 -4.26
CA THR A 251 18.43 30.08 -4.54
C THR A 251 18.48 31.46 -5.20
N GLY A 252 17.33 31.94 -5.70
CA GLY A 252 17.16 33.27 -6.29
C GLY A 252 15.71 33.73 -6.21
N GLU A 253 15.40 34.91 -6.75
CA GLU A 253 14.02 35.44 -6.70
C GLU A 253 13.00 34.51 -7.39
N ARG A 254 13.42 33.85 -8.47
CA ARG A 254 12.61 32.94 -9.28
C ARG A 254 13.35 31.63 -9.56
N ASP A 255 14.27 31.25 -8.68
CA ASP A 255 15.14 30.09 -8.84
C ASP A 255 15.06 29.21 -7.61
N TYR A 256 14.79 27.93 -7.84
CA TYR A 256 14.69 26.93 -6.81
C TYR A 256 15.47 25.67 -7.17
N ARG A 257 15.97 24.98 -6.16
CA ARG A 257 16.45 23.61 -6.22
C ARG A 257 15.46 22.73 -5.47
N LEU A 258 15.00 21.67 -6.13
CA LEU A 258 14.20 20.63 -5.50
C LEU A 258 15.07 19.39 -5.37
N LEU A 259 15.19 18.88 -4.14
CA LEU A 259 15.70 17.56 -3.84
C LEU A 259 14.55 16.67 -3.42
N TRP A 260 14.38 15.54 -4.09
CA TRP A 260 13.41 14.51 -3.75
C TRP A 260 14.15 13.19 -3.53
N ASN A 261 14.11 12.70 -2.30
CA ASN A 261 14.70 11.43 -1.91
C ASN A 261 13.60 10.44 -1.56
N SER A 262 13.73 9.19 -2.03
CA SER A 262 12.75 8.14 -1.79
C SER A 262 13.39 6.76 -1.82
N HIS A 263 12.74 5.78 -1.21
CA HIS A 263 13.16 4.39 -1.32
C HIS A 263 12.48 3.70 -2.51
N HIS A 264 13.24 2.92 -3.30
CA HIS A 264 12.76 2.25 -4.51
C HIS A 264 11.64 1.21 -4.25
N ILE A 265 11.47 0.78 -2.99
CA ILE A 265 10.36 -0.10 -2.58
C ILE A 265 8.97 0.50 -2.82
N LEU A 266 8.88 1.84 -2.93
CA LEU A 266 7.62 2.55 -3.11
C LEU A 266 7.14 2.53 -4.56
N PHE A 267 8.06 2.68 -5.52
CA PHE A 267 7.71 2.85 -6.92
C PHE A 267 8.90 2.60 -7.86
N ASP A 268 8.58 2.37 -9.12
CA ASP A 268 9.53 2.13 -10.21
C ASP A 268 9.77 3.38 -11.08
N GLY A 269 10.75 3.31 -11.99
CA GLY A 269 11.05 4.39 -12.93
C GLY A 269 9.89 4.76 -13.87
N TRP A 270 8.90 3.87 -14.05
CA TRP A 270 7.70 4.15 -14.84
C TRP A 270 6.66 4.97 -14.06
N SER A 271 6.64 4.79 -12.74
CA SER A 271 5.71 5.44 -11.82
C SER A 271 6.14 6.87 -11.49
N ILE A 272 7.44 7.16 -11.56
CA ILE A 272 7.99 8.50 -11.28
C ILE A 272 7.36 9.59 -12.18
N PRO A 273 7.34 9.47 -13.53
CA PRO A 273 6.69 10.46 -14.38
C PRO A 273 5.19 10.61 -14.09
N LEU A 274 4.48 9.51 -13.85
CA LEU A 274 3.05 9.54 -13.54
C LEU A 274 2.75 10.30 -12.23
N LEU A 275 3.57 10.07 -11.21
CA LEU A 275 3.48 10.77 -9.93
C LEU A 275 3.79 12.27 -10.09
N LEU A 276 4.83 12.61 -10.86
CA LEU A 276 5.19 13.99 -11.14
C LEU A 276 4.09 14.73 -11.93
N ASP A 277 3.52 14.10 -12.95
CA ASP A 277 2.41 14.65 -13.73
C ASP A 277 1.20 14.97 -12.82
N GLU A 278 0.89 14.08 -11.89
CA GLU A 278 -0.19 14.27 -10.92
C GLU A 278 0.10 15.39 -9.92
N VAL A 279 1.33 15.44 -9.38
CA VAL A 279 1.76 16.54 -8.50
C VAL A 279 1.69 17.87 -9.22
N PHE A 280 2.16 17.95 -10.47
CA PHE A 280 2.10 19.21 -11.23
C PHE A 280 0.68 19.61 -11.59
N ALA A 281 -0.19 18.66 -11.96
CA ALA A 281 -1.60 18.93 -12.18
C ALA A 281 -2.29 19.46 -10.91
N ALA A 282 -2.02 18.83 -9.75
CA ALA A 282 -2.53 19.31 -8.46
C ALA A 282 -1.98 20.69 -8.11
N TYR A 283 -0.69 20.92 -8.32
CA TYR A 283 -0.04 22.21 -8.08
C TYR A 283 -0.68 23.34 -8.90
N VAL A 284 -0.92 23.11 -10.20
CA VAL A 284 -1.56 24.11 -11.08
C VAL A 284 -2.97 24.45 -10.60
N ALA A 285 -3.77 23.47 -10.17
CA ALA A 285 -5.09 23.73 -9.62
C ALA A 285 -5.02 24.48 -8.28
N LEU A 286 -4.18 24.02 -7.35
CA LEU A 286 -4.06 24.60 -6.01
C LEU A 286 -3.51 26.03 -6.04
N SER A 287 -2.54 26.32 -6.90
CA SER A 287 -2.02 27.69 -7.10
C SER A 287 -3.08 28.67 -7.64
N ARG A 288 -4.11 28.15 -8.31
CA ARG A 288 -5.30 28.90 -8.75
C ARG A 288 -6.45 28.88 -7.73
N ARG A 289 -6.25 28.22 -6.58
CA ARG A 289 -7.27 27.97 -5.55
C ARG A 289 -8.45 27.15 -6.06
N GLU A 290 -8.18 26.26 -7.00
CA GLU A 290 -9.13 25.30 -7.58
C GLU A 290 -8.90 23.90 -6.99
N ALA A 291 -9.94 23.07 -7.00
CA ALA A 291 -9.82 21.67 -6.58
C ALA A 291 -9.21 20.80 -7.70
N PRO A 292 -8.10 20.07 -7.45
CA PRO A 292 -7.51 19.16 -8.44
C PRO A 292 -8.50 18.12 -8.95
N GLN A 293 -8.53 17.92 -10.27
CA GLN A 293 -9.34 16.87 -10.92
C GLN A 293 -8.43 15.73 -11.37
N LEU A 294 -8.38 14.66 -10.56
CA LEU A 294 -7.44 13.54 -10.75
C LEU A 294 -8.19 12.22 -10.96
N SER A 295 -7.82 11.48 -12.00
CA SER A 295 -8.45 10.20 -12.37
C SER A 295 -8.25 9.12 -11.29
N PRO A 296 -9.28 8.36 -10.88
CA PRO A 296 -9.20 7.38 -9.79
C PRO A 296 -7.98 6.46 -9.88
N VAL A 297 -7.35 6.20 -8.72
CA VAL A 297 -6.18 5.32 -8.62
C VAL A 297 -6.64 3.89 -8.41
N ARG A 298 -6.05 2.95 -9.15
CA ARG A 298 -6.22 1.52 -8.85
C ARG A 298 -5.32 1.12 -7.68
N PRO A 299 -5.87 0.54 -6.60
CA PRO A 299 -5.08 0.17 -5.43
C PRO A 299 -4.02 -0.90 -5.73
N PHE A 300 -2.81 -0.74 -5.18
CA PHE A 300 -1.72 -1.72 -5.35
C PHE A 300 -2.05 -3.11 -4.76
N ARG A 301 -2.90 -3.18 -3.73
CA ARG A 301 -3.45 -4.43 -3.17
C ARG A 301 -4.09 -5.34 -4.23
N ASP A 302 -4.65 -4.80 -5.31
CA ASP A 302 -5.24 -5.59 -6.37
C ASP A 302 -4.18 -6.40 -7.13
N TYR A 303 -3.00 -5.81 -7.32
CA TYR A 303 -1.84 -6.49 -7.89
C TYR A 303 -1.33 -7.58 -6.95
N ILE A 304 -1.24 -7.30 -5.65
CA ILE A 304 -0.85 -8.32 -4.65
C ILE A 304 -1.85 -9.48 -4.62
N ALA A 305 -3.15 -9.19 -4.63
CA ALA A 305 -4.18 -10.21 -4.70
C ALA A 305 -4.10 -11.03 -5.99
N TRP A 306 -3.83 -10.39 -7.14
CA TRP A 306 -3.57 -11.10 -8.39
C TRP A 306 -2.33 -12.00 -8.27
N LEU A 307 -1.25 -11.50 -7.67
CA LEU A 307 0.01 -12.22 -7.52
C LEU A 307 -0.13 -13.47 -6.65
N GLN A 308 -0.89 -13.38 -5.54
CA GLN A 308 -1.17 -14.53 -4.66
C GLN A 308 -1.95 -15.66 -5.35
N ARG A 309 -2.62 -15.39 -6.48
CA ARG A 309 -3.33 -16.42 -7.27
C ARG A 309 -2.43 -17.08 -8.33
N GLN A 310 -1.20 -16.61 -8.51
CA GLN A 310 -0.28 -17.16 -9.51
C GLN A 310 0.45 -18.38 -8.97
N ASP A 311 0.64 -19.40 -9.81
CA ASP A 311 1.44 -20.57 -9.45
C ASP A 311 2.92 -20.29 -9.68
N MET A 312 3.66 -20.08 -8.59
CA MET A 312 5.10 -19.82 -8.64
C MET A 312 5.90 -21.04 -9.15
N ALA A 313 5.40 -22.26 -9.00
CA ALA A 313 6.09 -23.45 -9.49
C ALA A 313 6.17 -23.46 -11.03
N VAL A 314 5.14 -22.93 -11.71
CA VAL A 314 5.15 -22.76 -13.17
C VAL A 314 6.22 -21.75 -13.60
N ALA A 315 6.31 -20.62 -12.89
CA ALA A 315 7.33 -19.61 -13.15
C ALA A 315 8.75 -20.14 -12.89
N GLU A 316 8.95 -20.87 -11.79
CA GLU A 316 10.23 -21.51 -11.48
C GLU A 316 10.61 -22.53 -12.55
N ALA A 317 9.70 -23.43 -12.93
CA ALA A 317 9.93 -24.43 -13.95
C ALA A 317 10.28 -23.79 -15.31
N HIS A 318 9.64 -22.68 -15.65
CA HIS A 318 9.98 -21.90 -16.84
C HIS A 318 11.42 -21.40 -16.78
N TRP A 319 11.81 -20.71 -15.71
CA TRP A 319 13.16 -20.15 -15.58
C TRP A 319 14.24 -21.21 -15.46
N ARG A 320 14.01 -22.29 -14.72
CA ARG A 320 14.93 -23.44 -14.64
C ARG A 320 15.17 -24.06 -16.01
N LYS A 321 14.14 -24.19 -16.84
CA LYS A 321 14.28 -24.67 -18.23
C LYS A 321 15.00 -23.66 -19.12
N ARG A 322 14.68 -22.37 -18.99
CA ARG A 322 15.28 -21.31 -19.82
C ARG A 322 16.76 -21.07 -19.55
N LEU A 323 17.19 -21.26 -18.30
CA LEU A 323 18.56 -21.03 -17.85
C LEU A 323 19.36 -22.33 -17.70
N ALA A 324 18.80 -23.47 -18.11
CA ALA A 324 19.50 -24.75 -18.06
C ALA A 324 20.80 -24.70 -18.90
N GLY A 325 21.91 -25.12 -18.30
CA GLY A 325 23.25 -25.08 -18.92
C GLY A 325 24.11 -23.90 -18.46
N PHE A 326 23.52 -22.89 -17.80
CA PHE A 326 24.29 -21.80 -17.18
C PHE A 326 24.64 -22.12 -15.73
N GLU A 327 25.92 -22.37 -15.47
CA GLU A 327 26.45 -22.64 -14.12
C GLU A 327 27.32 -21.49 -13.58
N ALA A 328 27.69 -20.53 -14.43
CA ALA A 328 28.53 -19.39 -14.06
C ALA A 328 28.13 -18.11 -14.83
N PRO A 329 28.43 -16.91 -14.30
CA PRO A 329 28.23 -15.66 -15.03
C PRO A 329 29.04 -15.62 -16.34
N SER A 330 28.49 -14.99 -17.38
CA SER A 330 29.22 -14.74 -18.62
C SER A 330 30.47 -13.87 -18.34
N SER A 331 31.66 -14.44 -18.56
CA SER A 331 32.92 -13.71 -18.43
C SER A 331 33.07 -12.74 -19.59
N LEU A 332 33.55 -11.52 -19.33
CA LEU A 332 33.85 -10.53 -20.39
C LEU A 332 35.33 -10.51 -20.78
N GLY A 333 36.16 -11.42 -20.24
CA GLY A 333 37.61 -11.40 -20.43
C GLY A 333 38.31 -10.16 -19.86
N LEU A 334 37.55 -9.23 -19.28
CA LEU A 334 38.02 -8.06 -18.57
C LEU A 334 38.33 -8.50 -17.13
N GLY A 335 39.57 -8.27 -16.67
CA GLY A 335 39.95 -8.61 -15.29
C GLY A 335 38.96 -8.02 -14.29
N ARG A 336 38.66 -8.75 -13.21
CA ARG A 336 37.80 -8.22 -12.13
C ARG A 336 38.44 -6.93 -11.58
N PRO A 337 37.68 -5.84 -11.44
CA PRO A 337 38.16 -4.68 -10.69
C PRO A 337 38.60 -5.14 -9.31
N THR A 338 39.83 -4.81 -8.90
CA THR A 338 40.27 -5.00 -7.52
C THR A 338 39.45 -4.05 -6.65
N VAL A 339 38.46 -4.60 -5.95
CA VAL A 339 37.70 -3.88 -4.93
C VAL A 339 38.59 -3.79 -3.70
N SER A 340 39.41 -2.74 -3.61
CA SER A 340 40.06 -2.38 -2.34
C SER A 340 39.05 -1.65 -1.48
N ALA A 341 38.71 -2.21 -0.33
CA ALA A 341 37.65 -1.77 0.59
C ALA A 341 37.87 -0.40 1.28
N GLU A 342 38.71 0.49 0.75
CA GLU A 342 39.15 1.72 1.43
C GLU A 342 39.17 2.97 0.53
N HIS A 343 38.65 2.93 -0.71
CA HIS A 343 38.67 4.10 -1.59
C HIS A 343 37.27 4.52 -2.02
N ASP A 344 36.95 5.77 -1.68
CA ASP A 344 35.84 6.60 -2.12
C ASP A 344 35.48 6.34 -3.61
N ASP A 345 34.30 5.77 -3.84
CA ASP A 345 33.87 5.21 -5.13
C ASP A 345 33.36 6.29 -6.13
N GLY A 346 33.63 7.56 -5.85
CA GLY A 346 33.16 8.72 -6.63
C GLY A 346 33.86 8.93 -7.97
N ASP A 347 35.08 8.40 -8.16
CA ASP A 347 36.01 8.86 -9.22
C ASP A 347 36.22 7.87 -10.39
N ARG A 348 35.39 6.83 -10.54
CA ARG A 348 35.57 5.80 -11.59
C ARG A 348 34.50 5.72 -12.68
N TYR A 349 33.53 6.63 -12.68
CA TYR A 349 32.50 6.66 -13.73
C TYR A 349 32.94 7.53 -14.91
N ALA A 350 33.36 6.89 -16.00
CA ALA A 350 33.57 7.56 -17.29
C ALA A 350 32.35 7.34 -18.18
N GLU A 351 31.59 8.40 -18.44
CA GLU A 351 30.47 8.35 -19.36
C GLU A 351 30.95 8.58 -20.80
N HIS A 352 30.61 7.65 -21.70
CA HIS A 352 30.89 7.78 -23.12
C HIS A 352 29.58 7.80 -23.90
N ALA A 353 29.15 8.99 -24.29
CA ALA A 353 28.00 9.15 -25.17
C ALA A 353 28.41 9.03 -26.65
N ARG A 354 27.56 8.35 -27.44
CA ARG A 354 27.63 8.35 -28.90
C ARG A 354 26.22 8.56 -29.43
N GLU A 355 26.08 9.52 -30.34
CA GLU A 355 24.80 9.78 -30.99
C GLU A 355 24.60 8.82 -32.16
N LEU A 356 23.38 8.29 -32.26
CA LEU A 356 22.93 7.46 -33.36
C LEU A 356 21.68 8.10 -33.97
N ALA A 357 21.53 8.01 -35.29
CA ALA A 357 20.34 8.50 -35.96
C ALA A 357 19.12 7.62 -35.62
N LEU A 358 18.26 8.09 -34.73
CA LEU A 358 17.08 7.36 -34.25
C LEU A 358 16.21 6.82 -35.40
N ARG A 359 16.04 7.62 -36.46
CA ARG A 359 15.24 7.25 -37.65
C ARG A 359 15.72 5.98 -38.34
N GLU A 360 17.03 5.72 -38.32
CA GLU A 360 17.60 4.53 -38.96
C GLU A 360 17.29 3.27 -38.15
N ILE A 361 17.41 3.38 -36.82
CA ILE A 361 17.07 2.32 -35.87
C ILE A 361 15.57 2.02 -35.92
N GLU A 362 14.73 3.05 -35.92
CA GLU A 362 13.27 2.92 -36.10
C GLU A 362 12.92 2.26 -37.43
N GLY A 363 13.58 2.67 -38.52
CA GLY A 363 13.39 2.09 -39.84
C GLY A 363 13.79 0.60 -39.90
N PHE A 364 14.87 0.22 -39.23
CA PHE A 364 15.28 -1.18 -39.08
C PHE A 364 14.26 -1.97 -38.24
N ALA A 365 13.93 -1.49 -37.04
CA ALA A 365 12.99 -2.13 -36.13
C ALA A 365 11.63 -2.38 -36.82
N ARG A 366 11.10 -1.36 -37.52
CA ARG A 366 9.84 -1.47 -38.26
C ARG A 366 9.91 -2.48 -39.40
N ARG A 367 10.98 -2.47 -40.21
CA ARG A 367 11.16 -3.42 -41.33
C ARG A 367 11.18 -4.87 -40.85
N HIS A 368 11.73 -5.12 -39.66
CA HIS A 368 11.87 -6.46 -39.09
C HIS A 368 10.80 -6.82 -38.05
N ARG A 369 9.79 -5.95 -37.83
CA ARG A 369 8.74 -6.13 -36.81
C ARG A 369 9.31 -6.35 -35.39
N LEU A 370 10.39 -5.64 -35.07
CA LEU A 370 11.05 -5.65 -33.77
C LEU A 370 10.72 -4.36 -33.01
N THR A 371 10.90 -4.40 -31.69
CA THR A 371 10.95 -3.17 -30.88
C THR A 371 12.37 -2.61 -30.89
N ILE A 372 12.54 -1.30 -30.67
CA ILE A 372 13.87 -0.69 -30.50
C ILE A 372 14.63 -1.39 -29.36
N ASN A 373 13.96 -1.71 -28.26
CA ASN A 373 14.54 -2.44 -27.13
C ASN A 373 15.14 -3.79 -27.57
N THR A 374 14.42 -4.57 -28.38
CA THR A 374 14.94 -5.85 -28.92
C THR A 374 16.17 -5.65 -29.80
N VAL A 375 16.20 -4.59 -30.61
CA VAL A 375 17.38 -4.26 -31.45
C VAL A 375 18.59 -3.93 -30.58
N VAL A 376 18.40 -3.10 -29.54
CA VAL A 376 19.47 -2.72 -28.61
C VAL A 376 19.97 -3.92 -27.80
N GLN A 377 19.07 -4.77 -27.28
CA GLN A 377 19.45 -6.00 -26.59
C GLN A 377 20.21 -6.97 -27.49
N GLY A 378 19.82 -7.10 -28.76
CA GLY A 378 20.54 -7.90 -29.73
C GLY A 378 21.95 -7.38 -29.99
N ALA A 379 22.10 -6.07 -30.15
CA ALA A 379 23.42 -5.43 -30.28
C ALA A 379 24.28 -5.64 -29.02
N TRP A 380 23.67 -5.54 -27.83
CA TRP A 380 24.33 -5.79 -26.56
C TRP A 380 24.78 -7.26 -26.43
N ALA A 381 23.93 -8.22 -26.77
CA ALA A 381 24.27 -9.65 -26.76
C ALA A 381 25.46 -9.95 -27.67
N LEU A 382 25.48 -9.40 -28.89
CA LEU A 382 26.60 -9.55 -29.83
C LEU A 382 27.89 -8.94 -29.29
N LEU A 383 27.81 -7.81 -28.59
CA LEU A 383 28.97 -7.19 -27.94
C LEU A 383 29.52 -8.09 -26.83
N LEU A 384 28.65 -8.59 -25.94
CA LEU A 384 29.07 -9.48 -24.86
C LEU A 384 29.69 -10.78 -25.39
N GLY A 385 29.08 -11.39 -26.43
CA GLY A 385 29.61 -12.62 -27.02
C GLY A 385 31.02 -12.44 -27.60
N ARG A 386 31.30 -11.27 -28.20
CA ARG A 386 32.63 -10.93 -28.72
C ARG A 386 33.68 -10.72 -27.62
N TYR A 387 33.29 -10.13 -26.49
CA TYR A 387 34.21 -9.92 -25.36
C TYR A 387 34.43 -11.19 -24.53
N GLY A 388 33.40 -12.03 -24.43
CA GLY A 388 33.43 -13.27 -23.64
C GLY A 388 33.87 -14.51 -24.40
N ASP A 389 34.17 -14.40 -25.71
CA ASP A 389 34.45 -15.53 -26.60
C ASP A 389 33.39 -16.65 -26.48
N SER A 390 32.12 -16.24 -26.45
CA SER A 390 30.97 -17.14 -26.27
C SER A 390 29.82 -16.77 -27.21
N ASP A 391 29.22 -17.78 -27.85
CA ASP A 391 28.00 -17.64 -28.64
C ASP A 391 26.72 -17.69 -27.79
N ASP A 392 26.85 -17.97 -26.48
CA ASP A 392 25.74 -18.05 -25.53
C ASP A 392 26.00 -17.12 -24.33
N VAL A 393 25.15 -16.10 -24.17
CA VAL A 393 25.32 -15.03 -23.18
C VAL A 393 24.04 -14.78 -22.40
N VAL A 394 24.20 -14.52 -21.09
CA VAL A 394 23.09 -14.16 -20.21
C VAL A 394 23.34 -12.80 -19.59
N PHE A 395 22.35 -11.92 -19.69
CA PHE A 395 22.35 -10.61 -19.06
C PHE A 395 20.94 -10.26 -18.59
N GLY A 396 20.88 -9.48 -17.51
CA GLY A 396 19.61 -8.98 -16.98
C GLY A 396 19.04 -7.86 -17.84
N VAL A 397 17.71 -7.79 -17.91
CA VAL A 397 16.98 -6.68 -18.50
C VAL A 397 15.88 -6.27 -17.53
N THR A 398 15.75 -4.97 -17.29
CA THR A 398 14.64 -4.43 -16.52
C THR A 398 13.39 -4.36 -17.40
N VAL A 399 12.30 -4.97 -16.95
CA VAL A 399 10.98 -4.90 -17.61
C VAL A 399 9.99 -4.15 -16.72
N SER A 400 8.92 -3.59 -17.30
CA SER A 400 7.94 -2.81 -16.54
C SER A 400 7.13 -3.64 -15.54
N GLY A 401 7.07 -4.96 -15.71
CA GLY A 401 6.22 -5.85 -14.90
C GLY A 401 4.71 -5.62 -15.10
N ARG A 402 4.32 -4.73 -16.02
CA ARG A 402 2.91 -4.38 -16.29
C ARG A 402 2.47 -5.06 -17.58
N SER A 403 1.66 -6.11 -17.46
CA SER A 403 0.87 -6.61 -18.58
C SER A 403 -0.32 -5.67 -18.75
N GLY A 404 -0.37 -4.96 -19.89
CA GLY A 404 -1.50 -4.10 -20.26
C GLY A 404 -2.81 -4.86 -20.43
#